data_AF-A0A963J428-F1
#
_entry.id   AF-A0A963J428-F1
#
_cell.length_a   1.000
_cell.length_b   1.000
_cell.length_c   1.000
_cell.angle_alpha   90.00
_cell.angle_beta   90.00
_cell.angle_gamma   90.00
#
_symmetry.space_group_name_H-M   'P 1'
#
loop_
_entity.id
_entity.type
_entity.pdbx_description
1 polymer ?
#
loop_
_entity_poly.entity_id
_entity_poly.type
_entity_poly.pdbx_seq_one_letter_code
_entity_poly.pdbx_strand_id
1 'polypeptide(L)'
;GPALAQAADGFHTVWFGIRQEGEDKVPGVRYARLAPDGTPRLQTVRTLPDARAEHADVAAQGERVAVVWRSTDGMTSTLKAWVSTDGGQTFRTQVLGQVDGDNDFPRLVQQGRRMVVVWRNAAEVRVHEIEF
;
A
#
# COMPACT_ATOMS: atom_id res chain seq x y z
N GLY A 1 8.60 -5.95 2.91
CA GLY A 1 8.02 -7.28 3.17
C GLY A 1 6.53 -7.23 2.90
N PRO A 2 5.82 -8.35 2.87
CA PRO A 2 4.35 -8.29 2.85
C PRO A 2 3.82 -7.55 4.09
N ALA A 3 2.64 -6.96 3.98
CA ALA A 3 1.92 -6.35 5.10
C ALA A 3 0.48 -6.87 5.15
N LEU A 4 -0.09 -6.90 6.36
CA LEU A 4 -1.39 -7.47 6.64
C LEU A 4 -2.13 -6.55 7.62
N ALA A 5 -3.41 -6.25 7.36
CA ALA A 5 -4.27 -5.47 8.24
C ALA A 5 -5.59 -6.20 8.46
N GLN A 6 -6.11 -6.15 9.69
CA GLN A 6 -7.39 -6.74 10.02
C GLN A 6 -8.55 -6.01 9.31
N ALA A 7 -9.48 -6.77 8.76
CA ALA A 7 -10.75 -6.31 8.22
C ALA A 7 -11.91 -6.83 9.09
N ALA A 8 -13.13 -6.34 8.85
CA ALA A 8 -14.32 -6.84 9.54
C ALA A 8 -14.59 -8.33 9.29
N ASP A 9 -14.21 -8.83 8.11
CA ASP A 9 -14.52 -10.18 7.63
C ASP A 9 -13.26 -10.95 7.15
N GLY A 10 -12.10 -10.63 7.72
CA GLY A 10 -10.83 -11.27 7.40
C GLY A 10 -9.68 -10.29 7.44
N PHE A 11 -8.92 -10.19 6.35
CA PHE A 11 -7.73 -9.33 6.29
C PHE A 11 -7.55 -8.64 4.94
N HIS A 12 -6.88 -7.50 4.94
CA HIS A 12 -6.26 -6.89 3.78
C HIS A 12 -4.78 -7.26 3.77
N THR A 13 -4.24 -7.62 2.61
CA THR A 13 -2.82 -7.96 2.47
C THR A 13 -2.21 -7.28 1.26
N VAL A 14 -0.93 -6.90 1.38
CA VAL A 14 -0.09 -6.50 0.26
C VAL A 14 1.19 -7.31 0.24
N TRP A 15 1.68 -7.65 -0.96
CA TRP A 15 2.91 -8.42 -1.13
C TRP A 15 3.56 -8.12 -2.48
N PHE A 16 4.88 -8.31 -2.56
CA PHE A 16 5.60 -8.33 -3.83
C PHE A 16 5.68 -9.77 -4.36
N GLY A 17 5.57 -9.93 -5.67
CA GLY A 17 5.83 -11.21 -6.32
C GLY A 17 6.05 -11.07 -7.82
N ILE A 18 6.58 -12.12 -8.44
CA ILE A 18 6.72 -12.26 -9.89
C ILE A 18 5.68 -13.28 -10.34
N ARG A 19 4.82 -12.91 -11.30
CA ARG A 19 3.83 -13.83 -11.88
C ARG A 19 4.08 -14.03 -13.36
N GLN A 20 3.71 -15.20 -13.85
CA GLN A 20 3.66 -15.48 -15.27
C GLN A 20 2.36 -14.89 -15.84
N GLU A 21 2.46 -14.00 -16.81
CA GLU A 21 1.35 -13.38 -17.52
C GLU A 21 1.61 -13.56 -19.02
N GLY A 22 0.97 -14.55 -19.64
CA GLY A 22 1.33 -14.99 -20.99
C GLY A 22 2.76 -15.57 -21.02
N GLU A 23 3.62 -15.05 -21.89
CA GLU A 23 5.04 -15.42 -21.97
C GLU A 23 5.92 -14.60 -21.02
N ASP A 24 5.38 -13.52 -20.43
CA ASP A 24 6.14 -12.59 -19.61
C ASP A 24 6.15 -12.94 -18.11
N LYS A 25 7.26 -12.61 -17.45
CA LYS A 25 7.38 -12.61 -15.98
C LYS A 25 7.19 -11.19 -15.46
N VAL A 26 6.05 -10.93 -14.85
CA VAL A 26 5.64 -9.60 -14.40
C VAL A 26 5.88 -9.43 -12.89
N PRO A 27 6.93 -8.71 -12.47
CA PRO A 27 7.10 -8.30 -11.08
C PRO A 27 6.05 -7.27 -10.71
N GLY A 28 5.64 -7.24 -9.45
CA GLY A 28 4.75 -6.19 -8.98
C GLY A 28 4.27 -6.38 -7.56
N VAL A 29 3.94 -5.26 -6.92
CA VAL A 29 3.23 -5.26 -5.65
C VAL A 29 1.74 -5.46 -5.90
N ARG A 30 1.14 -6.32 -5.11
CA ARG A 30 -0.25 -6.72 -5.22
C ARG A 30 -0.97 -6.54 -3.90
N TYR A 31 -2.28 -6.35 -4.00
CA TYR A 31 -3.24 -6.27 -2.90
C TYR A 31 -4.27 -7.38 -3.05
N ALA A 32 -4.76 -7.93 -1.94
CA ALA A 32 -5.95 -8.78 -1.90
C ALA A 32 -6.63 -8.73 -0.54
N ARG A 33 -7.87 -9.25 -0.49
CA ARG A 33 -8.55 -9.62 0.74
C ARG A 33 -8.38 -11.11 1.01
N LEU A 34 -8.22 -11.44 2.28
CA LEU A 34 -8.21 -12.81 2.80
C LEU A 34 -9.48 -13.03 3.62
N ALA A 35 -10.01 -14.25 3.61
CA ALA A 35 -11.03 -14.69 4.56
C ALA A 35 -10.45 -14.80 6.00
N PRO A 36 -11.30 -14.98 7.03
CA PRO A 36 -10.83 -15.05 8.42
C PRO A 36 -9.85 -16.20 8.71
N ASP A 37 -9.90 -17.27 7.92
CA ASP A 37 -8.97 -18.41 7.96
C ASP A 37 -7.66 -18.16 7.20
N GLY A 38 -7.50 -16.97 6.60
CA GLY A 38 -6.35 -16.61 5.77
C GLY A 38 -6.48 -17.01 4.30
N THR A 39 -7.57 -17.67 3.90
CA THR A 39 -7.75 -18.10 2.50
C THR A 39 -7.87 -16.88 1.58
N PRO A 40 -7.08 -16.79 0.48
CA PRO A 40 -7.17 -15.67 -0.45
C PRO A 40 -8.51 -15.59 -1.19
N ARG A 41 -9.13 -14.41 -1.20
CA ARG A 41 -10.28 -14.12 -2.07
C ARG A 41 -9.75 -13.72 -3.45
N LEU A 42 -9.57 -14.71 -4.32
CA LEU A 42 -8.83 -14.57 -5.59
C LEU A 42 -9.35 -13.44 -6.50
N GLN A 43 -10.66 -13.18 -6.51
CA GLN A 43 -11.30 -12.10 -7.27
C GLN A 43 -10.91 -10.69 -6.81
N THR A 44 -10.24 -10.57 -5.66
CA THR A 44 -9.83 -9.27 -5.08
C THR A 44 -8.36 -8.97 -5.32
N VAL A 45 -7.62 -9.92 -5.92
CA VAL A 45 -6.21 -9.75 -6.25
C VAL A 45 -6.06 -8.66 -7.31
N ARG A 46 -5.32 -7.60 -6.97
CA ARG A 46 -5.00 -6.50 -7.89
C ARG A 46 -3.54 -6.14 -7.78
N THR A 47 -2.89 -5.91 -8.92
CA THR A 47 -1.61 -5.20 -8.95
C THR A 47 -1.86 -3.73 -8.56
N LEU A 48 -0.98 -3.14 -7.76
CA LEU A 48 -1.05 -1.70 -7.50
C LEU A 48 -0.95 -0.94 -8.83
N PRO A 49 -1.61 0.22 -8.98
CA PRO A 49 -1.58 1.02 -10.21
C PRO A 49 -0.26 1.79 -10.36
N ASP A 50 0.87 1.09 -10.17
CA ASP A 50 2.23 1.63 -10.20
C ASP A 50 3.24 0.48 -10.37
N ALA A 51 3.80 0.34 -11.57
CA ALA A 51 4.79 -0.69 -11.88
C ALA A 51 6.11 -0.52 -11.11
N ARG A 52 6.35 0.67 -10.54
CA ARG A 52 7.53 1.01 -9.74
C ARG A 52 7.24 0.98 -8.24
N ALA A 53 6.10 0.43 -7.84
CA ALA A 53 5.75 0.30 -6.44
C ALA A 53 6.72 -0.62 -5.70
N GLU A 54 7.18 -0.14 -4.54
CA GLU A 54 8.08 -0.85 -3.66
C GLU A 54 7.65 -0.65 -2.20
N HIS A 55 7.95 -1.64 -1.37
CA HIS A 55 7.79 -1.57 0.09
C HIS A 55 6.43 -1.07 0.56
N ALA A 56 5.36 -1.63 -0.03
CA ALA A 56 4.02 -1.25 0.35
C ALA A 56 3.66 -1.69 1.78
N ASP A 57 2.82 -0.89 2.41
CA ASP A 57 2.21 -1.16 3.71
C ASP A 57 0.69 -1.02 3.60
N VAL A 58 -0.07 -1.66 4.50
CA VAL A 58 -1.54 -1.62 4.50
C VAL A 58 -2.08 -1.46 5.92
N ALA A 59 -3.08 -0.60 6.08
CA ALA A 59 -3.83 -0.45 7.32
C ALA A 59 -5.32 -0.28 7.02
N ALA A 60 -6.18 -0.67 7.96
CA ALA A 60 -7.62 -0.63 7.78
C ALA A 60 -8.36 -0.31 9.08
N GLN A 61 -9.50 0.37 8.95
CA GLN A 61 -10.43 0.63 10.03
C GLN A 61 -11.87 0.71 9.52
N GLY A 62 -12.70 -0.25 9.93
CA GLY A 62 -14.04 -0.37 9.35
C GLY A 62 -13.94 -0.54 7.84
N GLU A 63 -14.58 0.35 7.08
CA GLU A 63 -14.54 0.33 5.61
C GLU A 63 -13.37 1.13 5.02
N ARG A 64 -12.62 1.88 5.85
CA ARG A 64 -11.46 2.65 5.40
C ARG A 64 -10.25 1.74 5.26
N VAL A 65 -9.69 1.67 4.06
CA VAL A 65 -8.46 0.89 3.77
C VAL A 65 -7.46 1.81 3.10
N ALA A 66 -6.23 1.87 3.61
CA ALA A 66 -5.14 2.57 2.95
C ALA A 66 -4.01 1.60 2.65
N VAL A 67 -3.53 1.65 1.41
CA VAL A 67 -2.27 1.07 0.99
C VAL A 67 -1.33 2.21 0.65
N VAL A 68 -0.12 2.21 1.19
CA VAL A 68 0.92 3.19 0.84
C VAL A 68 2.12 2.48 0.25
N TRP A 69 2.87 3.15 -0.62
CA TRP A 69 4.10 2.61 -1.20
C TRP A 69 5.04 3.74 -1.59
N ARG A 70 6.30 3.38 -1.78
CA ARG A 70 7.28 4.22 -2.47
C ARG A 70 7.30 3.86 -3.95
N SER A 71 7.37 4.87 -4.80
CA SER A 71 7.60 4.74 -6.24
C SER A 71 8.89 5.46 -6.60
N THR A 72 9.86 4.79 -7.20
CA THR A 72 11.19 5.37 -7.47
C THR A 72 11.40 5.57 -8.98
N ASP A 73 11.84 6.77 -9.34
CA ASP A 73 12.22 7.17 -10.69
C ASP A 73 13.61 7.81 -10.68
N GLY A 74 14.63 7.02 -10.99
CA GLY A 74 16.03 7.45 -10.83
C GLY A 74 16.32 7.83 -9.38
N MET A 75 16.69 9.08 -9.14
CA MET A 75 17.01 9.62 -7.81
C MET A 75 15.78 10.13 -7.05
N THR A 76 14.63 10.21 -7.71
CA THR A 76 13.41 10.76 -7.13
C THR A 76 12.52 9.65 -6.62
N SER A 77 12.09 9.72 -5.36
CA SER A 77 11.06 8.84 -4.81
C SER A 77 9.79 9.62 -4.52
N THR A 78 8.64 9.05 -4.89
CA THR A 78 7.31 9.56 -4.60
C THR A 78 6.63 8.66 -3.57
N LEU A 79 6.11 9.25 -2.50
CA LEU A 79 5.21 8.60 -1.58
C LEU A 79 3.79 8.67 -2.13
N LYS A 80 3.17 7.50 -2.32
CA LYS A 80 1.80 7.38 -2.85
C LYS A 80 0.92 6.60 -1.90
N ALA A 81 -0.37 6.85 -2.00
CA ALA A 81 -1.41 6.10 -1.31
C ALA A 81 -2.51 5.65 -2.28
N TRP A 82 -3.16 4.55 -1.95
CA TRP A 82 -4.36 4.01 -2.57
C TRP A 82 -5.35 3.81 -1.45
N VAL A 83 -6.41 4.62 -1.45
CA VAL A 83 -7.38 4.67 -0.35
C VAL A 83 -8.75 4.20 -0.82
N SER A 84 -9.44 3.49 0.07
CA SER A 84 -10.80 2.98 -0.12
C SER A 84 -11.67 3.38 1.06
N THR A 85 -12.92 3.69 0.78
CA THR A 85 -13.98 3.96 1.76
C THR A 85 -15.08 2.89 1.76
N ASP A 86 -14.90 1.81 0.99
CA ASP A 86 -15.90 0.77 0.74
C ASP A 86 -15.37 -0.65 1.05
N GLY A 87 -14.45 -0.77 2.02
CA GLY A 87 -13.89 -2.06 2.44
C GLY A 87 -12.97 -2.68 1.39
N GLY A 88 -12.33 -1.83 0.59
CA GLY A 88 -11.39 -2.22 -0.44
C GLY A 88 -12.05 -2.77 -1.71
N GLN A 89 -13.27 -2.38 -2.04
CA GLN A 89 -13.90 -2.71 -3.33
C GLN A 89 -13.39 -1.78 -4.42
N THR A 90 -13.39 -0.47 -4.17
CA THR A 90 -12.82 0.55 -5.05
C THR A 90 -11.75 1.34 -4.33
N PHE A 91 -10.83 1.93 -5.09
CA PHE A 91 -9.72 2.69 -4.55
C PHE A 91 -9.40 3.91 -5.42
N ARG A 92 -8.97 5.00 -4.79
CA ARG A 92 -8.45 6.20 -5.45
C ARG A 92 -6.98 6.44 -5.07
N THR A 93 -6.17 6.87 -6.03
CA THR A 93 -4.74 7.13 -5.82
C THR A 93 -4.49 8.55 -5.33
N GLN A 94 -3.46 8.74 -4.52
CA GLN A 94 -2.98 10.02 -4.03
C GLN A 94 -1.45 10.07 -4.10
N VAL A 95 -0.90 11.26 -4.33
CA VAL A 95 0.51 11.57 -4.13
C VAL A 95 0.61 12.39 -2.85
N LEU A 96 1.37 11.90 -1.87
CA LEU A 96 1.49 12.54 -0.56
C LEU A 96 2.76 13.37 -0.42
N GLY A 97 3.81 13.02 -1.18
CA GLY A 97 5.06 13.75 -1.16
C GLY A 97 6.10 13.18 -2.10
N GLN A 98 7.18 13.93 -2.30
CA GLN A 98 8.34 13.55 -3.11
C GLN A 98 9.63 13.98 -2.40
N VAL A 99 10.69 13.22 -2.64
CA VAL A 99 12.04 13.51 -2.16
C VAL A 99 13.06 13.02 -3.19
N ASP A 100 14.20 13.70 -3.28
CA ASP A 100 15.36 13.23 -4.01
C ASP A 100 16.39 12.60 -3.06
N GLY A 101 17.08 11.57 -3.53
CA GLY A 101 18.09 10.87 -2.75
C GLY A 101 17.52 9.83 -1.80
N ASP A 102 18.37 9.42 -0.85
CA ASP A 102 18.09 8.30 0.04
C ASP A 102 16.90 8.57 0.95
N ASN A 103 15.99 7.61 0.98
CA ASN A 103 14.80 7.61 1.81
C ASN A 103 14.41 6.18 2.20
N ASP A 104 13.67 6.06 3.29
CA ASP A 104 13.24 4.77 3.82
C ASP A 104 11.87 4.36 3.26
N PHE A 105 11.32 3.27 3.77
CA PHE A 105 10.03 2.73 3.40
C PHE A 105 8.89 3.40 4.18
N PRO A 106 7.76 3.71 3.53
CA PRO A 106 6.62 4.27 4.22
C PRO A 106 6.00 3.27 5.18
N ARG A 107 5.56 3.74 6.35
CA ARG A 107 4.86 2.92 7.34
C ARG A 107 3.56 3.58 7.77
N LEU A 108 2.47 2.83 7.72
CA LEU A 108 1.18 3.30 8.19
C LEU A 108 1.11 3.20 9.71
N VAL A 109 0.58 4.24 10.34
CA VAL A 109 0.31 4.30 11.77
C VAL A 109 -1.12 4.76 11.95
N GLN A 110 -1.83 4.13 12.89
CA GLN A 110 -3.21 4.43 13.18
C GLN A 110 -3.39 4.74 14.67
N GLN A 111 -4.13 5.81 14.96
CA GLN A 111 -4.57 6.16 16.30
C GLN A 111 -6.05 6.53 16.27
N GLY A 112 -6.90 5.65 16.80
CA GLY A 112 -8.35 5.82 16.68
C GLY A 112 -8.76 5.90 15.21
N ARG A 113 -9.47 6.97 14.82
CA ARG A 113 -9.93 7.20 13.44
C ARG A 113 -8.90 7.86 12.52
N ARG A 114 -7.80 8.34 13.10
CA ARG A 114 -6.73 9.01 12.35
C ARG A 114 -5.76 7.97 11.83
N MET A 115 -5.44 8.07 10.55
CA MET A 115 -4.42 7.26 9.90
C MET A 115 -3.41 8.20 9.26
N VAL A 116 -2.13 7.93 9.51
CA VAL A 116 -1.02 8.70 8.96
C VAL A 116 -0.01 7.74 8.35
N VAL A 117 0.78 8.24 7.41
CA VAL A 117 2.00 7.57 6.96
C VAL A 117 3.21 8.33 7.47
N VAL A 118 4.14 7.59 8.07
CA VAL A 118 5.45 8.08 8.47
C VAL A 118 6.44 7.71 7.38
N TRP A 119 7.19 8.69 6.88
CA TRP A 119 8.18 8.50 5.84
C TRP A 119 9.40 9.38 6.10
N ARG A 120 10.60 8.80 6.08
CA ARG A 120 11.83 9.50 6.44
C ARG A 120 12.82 9.56 5.28
N ASN A 121 13.60 10.62 5.27
CA ASN A 121 14.80 10.77 4.45
C ASN A 121 16.01 11.06 5.36
N ALA A 122 17.18 11.34 4.78
CA ALA A 122 18.38 11.63 5.55
C ALA A 122 18.31 12.90 6.42
N ALA A 123 17.44 13.85 6.07
CA ALA A 123 17.31 15.14 6.74
C ALA A 123 16.20 15.16 7.82
N GLU A 124 15.11 14.42 7.61
CA GLU A 124 13.91 14.54 8.44
C GLU A 124 12.99 13.31 8.41
N VAL A 125 12.05 13.30 9.36
CA VAL A 125 10.89 12.41 9.38
C VAL A 125 9.65 13.22 9.05
N ARG A 126 8.93 12.84 7.99
CA ARG A 126 7.65 13.45 7.60
C ARG A 126 6.50 12.55 8.02
N VAL A 127 5.39 13.20 8.39
CA VAL A 127 4.13 12.53 8.73
C VAL A 127 3.03 13.14 7.86
N HIS A 128 2.39 12.32 7.03
CA HIS A 128 1.31 12.74 6.16
C HIS A 128 0.00 12.11 6.62
N GLU A 129 -1.05 12.90 6.75
CA GLU A 129 -2.38 12.38 7.04
C GLU A 129 -2.97 11.70 5.80
N ILE A 130 -3.66 10.58 6.00
CA ILE A 130 -4.37 9.88 4.93
C ILE A 130 -5.79 10.42 4.84
N GLU A 131 -6.10 11.09 3.74
CA GLU A 131 -7.45 11.53 3.43
C GLU A 131 -8.24 10.39 2.79
N PHE A 132 -9.50 10.16 3.20
CA PHE A 132 -10.35 9.08 2.71
C PHE A 132 -11.50 9.61 1.88
#